data_AF-X1AHR6-F1
#
_entry.id   AF-X1AHR6-F1
#
_cell.length_a   1.000
_cell.length_b   1.000
_cell.length_c   1.000
_cell.angle_alpha   90.00
_cell.angle_beta   90.00
_cell.angle_gamma   90.00
#
_symmetry.space_group_name_H-M   'P 1'
#
loop_
_entity.id
_entity.type
_entity.pdbx_description
1 polymer ?
#
loop_
_entity_poly.entity_id
_entity_poly.type
_entity_poly.pdbx_seq_one_letter_code
_entity_poly.pdbx_strand_id
1 'polypeptide(L)'
;MEKLQTEQSEAQKANKELEKAEKRLSKLQSKPKEKLKPNEIQTAETELKSAKEKAAKEENDVKVATEEFNKVKLETMQTILKNMVDIETIFHKKILDSVATVKVKAEAIKVDEESKI
;
A
#
# COMPACT_ATOMS: atom_id res chain seq x y z
N MET A 1 4.49 2.31 -5.80
CA MET A 1 4.45 3.14 -4.57
C MET A 1 4.28 4.60 -4.94
N GLU A 2 5.03 5.11 -5.91
CA GLU A 2 4.92 6.50 -6.42
C GLU A 2 3.51 6.88 -6.88
N LYS A 3 2.82 6.00 -7.64
CA LYS A 3 1.44 6.25 -8.10
C LYS A 3 0.49 6.58 -6.94
N LEU A 4 0.42 5.74 -5.90
CA LEU A 4 -0.44 6.00 -4.73
C LEU A 4 -0.11 7.31 -4.02
N GLN A 5 1.17 7.68 -3.90
CA GLN A 5 1.56 8.96 -3.29
C GLN A 5 1.12 10.15 -4.15
N THR A 6 1.21 10.02 -5.47
CA THR A 6 0.72 11.03 -6.41
C THR A 6 -0.79 11.20 -6.28
N GLU A 7 -1.57 10.12 -6.37
CA GLU A 7 -3.04 10.18 -6.25
C GLU A 7 -3.47 10.79 -4.90
N GLN A 8 -2.81 10.43 -3.80
CA GLN A 8 -3.10 11.00 -2.49
C GLN A 8 -2.82 12.51 -2.43
N SER A 9 -1.76 12.98 -3.08
CA SER A 9 -1.44 14.41 -3.20
C SER A 9 -2.48 15.16 -4.04
N GLU A 10 -2.93 14.56 -5.13
CA GLU A 10 -3.95 15.14 -6.01
C GLU A 10 -5.32 15.21 -5.32
N ALA A 11 -5.74 14.15 -4.62
CA ALA A 11 -6.94 14.16 -3.78
C ALA A 11 -6.88 15.22 -2.67
N GLN A 12 -5.72 15.38 -2.01
CA GLN A 12 -5.54 16.44 -1.02
C GLN A 12 -5.68 17.86 -1.61
N LYS A 13 -5.16 18.07 -2.83
CA LYS A 13 -5.32 19.35 -3.54
C LYS A 13 -6.79 19.58 -3.93
N ALA A 14 -7.46 18.57 -4.48
CA ALA A 14 -8.87 18.65 -4.86
C ALA A 14 -9.79 18.93 -3.66
N ASN A 15 -9.55 18.30 -2.52
CA ASN A 15 -10.31 18.56 -1.29
C ASN A 15 -10.10 19.99 -0.76
N LYS A 16 -8.88 20.55 -0.87
CA LYS A 16 -8.63 21.95 -0.52
C LYS A 16 -9.34 22.91 -1.48
N GLU A 17 -9.45 22.58 -2.76
CA GLU A 17 -10.20 23.37 -3.74
C GLU A 17 -11.70 23.32 -3.44
N LEU A 18 -12.24 22.14 -3.12
CA LEU A 18 -13.62 21.96 -2.69
C LEU A 18 -13.95 22.80 -1.45
N GLU A 19 -13.12 22.72 -0.40
CA GLU A 19 -13.32 23.49 0.83
C GLU A 19 -13.33 25.01 0.56
N LYS A 20 -12.47 25.49 -0.36
CA LYS A 20 -12.45 26.90 -0.78
C LYS A 20 -13.72 27.28 -1.53
N ALA A 21 -14.22 26.43 -2.42
CA ALA A 21 -15.45 26.67 -3.17
C ALA A 21 -16.67 26.70 -2.25
N GLU A 22 -16.76 25.78 -1.29
CA GLU A 22 -17.82 25.76 -0.27
C GLU A 22 -17.81 27.02 0.59
N LYS A 23 -16.63 27.43 1.07
CA LYS A 23 -16.46 28.68 1.82
C LYS A 23 -16.86 29.90 1.00
N ARG A 24 -16.54 29.93 -0.30
CA ARG A 24 -16.89 31.04 -1.19
C ARG A 24 -18.40 31.14 -1.37
N LEU A 25 -19.08 30.03 -1.65
CA LEU A 25 -20.52 30.01 -1.81
C LEU A 25 -21.24 30.40 -0.51
N SER A 26 -20.81 29.84 0.63
CA SER A 26 -21.36 30.17 1.95
C SER A 26 -21.24 31.67 2.26
N LYS A 27 -20.07 32.28 1.99
CA LYS A 27 -19.86 33.73 2.16
C LYS A 27 -20.73 34.58 1.25
N LEU A 28 -21.06 34.10 0.05
CA LEU A 28 -21.96 34.83 -0.85
C LEU A 28 -23.40 34.73 -0.38
N GLN A 29 -23.84 33.54 0.03
CA GLN A 29 -25.20 33.29 0.54
C GLN A 29 -25.48 33.98 1.88
N SER A 30 -24.46 34.24 2.69
CA SER A 30 -24.60 34.95 3.96
C SER A 30 -24.73 36.48 3.82
N LYS A 31 -24.61 37.04 2.61
CA LYS A 31 -24.73 38.49 2.39
C LYS A 31 -26.21 38.93 2.46
N PRO A 32 -26.48 40.18 2.89
CA PRO A 32 -27.82 40.76 2.82
C PRO A 32 -28.35 40.75 1.38
N LYS A 33 -29.67 40.59 1.20
CA LYS A 33 -30.32 40.46 -0.12
C LYS A 33 -29.96 41.57 -1.11
N GLU A 34 -29.81 42.80 -0.61
CA GLU A 34 -29.43 43.98 -1.40
C GLU A 34 -28.01 43.91 -1.98
N LYS A 35 -27.13 43.08 -1.39
CA LYS A 35 -25.73 42.88 -1.81
C LYS A 35 -25.51 41.55 -2.52
N LEU A 36 -26.56 40.75 -2.71
CA LEU A 36 -26.50 39.50 -3.47
C LEU A 36 -26.45 39.84 -4.96
N LYS A 37 -25.39 39.38 -5.63
CA LYS A 37 -25.31 39.43 -7.09
C LYS A 37 -25.58 38.03 -7.64
N PRO A 38 -26.72 37.80 -8.34
CA PRO A 38 -27.08 36.48 -8.83
C PRO A 38 -25.99 35.81 -9.68
N ASN A 39 -25.30 36.58 -10.53
CA ASN A 39 -24.21 36.06 -11.37
C ASN A 39 -23.00 35.56 -10.56
N GLU A 40 -22.68 36.20 -9.43
CA GLU A 40 -21.57 35.76 -8.55
C GLU A 40 -21.93 34.44 -7.84
N ILE A 41 -23.21 34.26 -7.48
CA ILE A 41 -23.72 33.03 -6.85
C ILE A 41 -23.70 31.89 -7.85
N GLN A 42 -24.24 32.11 -9.05
CA GLN A 42 -24.29 31.08 -10.10
C GLN A 42 -22.88 30.63 -10.53
N THR A 43 -21.92 31.56 -10.56
CA THR A 43 -20.51 31.23 -10.81
C THR A 43 -19.96 30.37 -9.66
N ALA A 44 -20.19 30.74 -8.41
CA ALA A 44 -19.72 29.98 -7.25
C ALA A 44 -20.38 28.59 -7.13
N GLU A 45 -21.64 28.44 -7.53
CA GLU A 45 -22.32 27.14 -7.61
C GLU A 45 -21.72 26.24 -8.69
N THR A 46 -21.37 26.82 -9.84
CA THR A 46 -20.70 26.10 -10.94
C THR A 46 -19.30 25.66 -10.53
N GLU A 47 -18.53 26.55 -9.89
CA GLU A 47 -17.21 26.23 -9.31
C GLU A 47 -17.31 25.12 -8.26
N LEU A 48 -18.32 25.19 -7.36
CA LEU A 48 -18.55 24.16 -6.35
C LEU A 48 -18.88 22.81 -6.97
N LYS A 49 -19.74 22.79 -8.00
CA LYS A 49 -20.08 21.55 -8.70
C LYS A 49 -18.84 20.91 -9.34
N SER A 50 -18.04 21.69 -10.04
CA SER A 50 -16.79 21.23 -10.65
C SER A 50 -15.80 20.71 -9.60
N ALA A 51 -15.65 21.43 -8.48
CA ALA A 51 -14.78 21.00 -7.39
C ALA A 51 -15.24 19.70 -6.72
N LYS A 52 -16.56 19.49 -6.58
CA LYS A 52 -17.13 18.23 -6.07
C LYS A 52 -16.87 17.06 -7.02
N GLU A 53 -17.10 17.26 -8.31
CA GLU A 53 -16.85 16.24 -9.33
C GLU A 53 -15.37 15.84 -9.36
N LYS A 54 -14.47 16.83 -9.29
CA LYS A 54 -13.03 16.60 -9.21
C LYS A 54 -12.65 15.86 -7.92
N ALA A 55 -13.10 16.30 -6.76
CA ALA A 55 -12.80 15.64 -5.49
C ALA A 55 -13.27 14.17 -5.46
N ALA A 56 -14.48 13.89 -5.98
CA ALA A 56 -15.01 12.54 -6.07
C ALA A 56 -14.19 11.65 -7.02
N LYS A 57 -13.73 12.20 -8.16
CA LYS A 57 -12.84 11.50 -9.08
C LYS A 57 -11.52 11.15 -8.40
N GLU A 58 -10.84 12.13 -7.81
CA GLU A 58 -9.54 11.91 -7.16
C GLU A 58 -9.64 10.95 -5.96
N GLU A 59 -10.74 10.97 -5.21
CA GLU A 59 -11.00 10.00 -4.15
C GLU A 59 -11.11 8.56 -4.69
N ASN A 60 -11.80 8.39 -5.82
CA ASN A 60 -11.89 7.09 -6.49
C ASN A 60 -10.53 6.63 -7.02
N ASP A 61 -9.73 7.54 -7.59
CA ASP A 61 -8.40 7.22 -8.10
C ASP A 61 -7.45 6.78 -6.96
N VAL A 62 -7.52 7.42 -5.79
CA VAL A 62 -6.82 6.96 -4.57
C VAL A 62 -7.27 5.58 -4.14
N LYS A 63 -8.57 5.28 -4.18
CA LYS A 63 -9.10 3.96 -3.81
C LYS A 63 -8.55 2.87 -4.72
N VAL A 64 -8.61 3.09 -6.03
CA VAL A 64 -8.07 2.15 -7.04
C VAL A 64 -6.57 1.95 -6.82
N ALA A 65 -5.80 3.03 -6.68
CA ALA A 65 -4.36 2.93 -6.43
C ALA A 65 -4.02 2.21 -5.11
N THR A 66 -4.88 2.34 -4.09
CA THR A 66 -4.72 1.64 -2.80
C THR A 66 -4.96 0.14 -2.94
N GLU A 67 -6.01 -0.26 -3.68
CA GLU A 67 -6.30 -1.66 -3.96
C GLU A 67 -5.18 -2.32 -4.77
N GLU A 68 -4.69 -1.65 -5.82
CA GLU A 68 -3.53 -2.10 -6.60
C GLU A 68 -2.28 -2.25 -5.72
N PHE A 69 -1.98 -1.26 -4.88
CA PHE A 69 -0.83 -1.31 -3.97
C PHE A 69 -0.94 -2.49 -2.99
N ASN A 70 -2.11 -2.69 -2.39
CA ASN A 70 -2.32 -3.77 -1.43
C ASN A 70 -2.20 -5.15 -2.08
N LYS A 71 -2.68 -5.31 -3.32
CA LYS A 71 -2.50 -6.54 -4.09
C LYS A 71 -1.02 -6.85 -4.31
N VAL A 72 -0.25 -5.89 -4.85
CA VAL A 72 1.18 -6.07 -5.11
C VAL A 72 1.95 -6.33 -3.82
N LYS A 73 1.60 -5.64 -2.72
CA LYS A 73 2.19 -5.86 -1.40
C LYS A 73 1.96 -7.30 -0.91
N LEU A 74 0.73 -7.82 -1.04
CA LEU A 74 0.40 -9.19 -0.64
C LEU A 74 1.21 -10.21 -1.45
N GLU A 75 1.23 -10.07 -2.78
CA GLU A 75 1.99 -10.95 -3.69
C GLU A 75 3.50 -10.94 -3.36
N THR A 76 4.04 -9.76 -3.05
CA THR A 76 5.43 -9.61 -2.63
C THR A 76 5.70 -10.34 -1.32
N MET A 77 4.84 -10.16 -0.31
CA MET A 77 4.97 -10.85 0.98
C MET A 77 4.90 -12.37 0.84
N GLN A 78 3.96 -12.87 0.03
CA GLN A 78 3.85 -14.30 -0.26
C GLN A 78 5.12 -14.84 -0.92
N THR A 79 5.70 -14.10 -1.86
CA THR A 79 6.94 -14.47 -2.54
C THR A 79 8.12 -14.52 -1.57
N ILE A 80 8.26 -13.51 -0.70
CA ILE A 80 9.33 -13.46 0.31
C ILE A 80 9.21 -14.66 1.26
N LEU A 81 8.00 -14.92 1.78
CA LEU A 81 7.76 -16.05 2.68
C LEU A 81 8.07 -17.39 2.02
N LYS A 82 7.64 -17.58 0.76
CA LYS A 82 7.95 -18.78 0.00
C LYS A 82 9.46 -18.95 -0.16
N ASN A 83 10.17 -17.91 -0.56
CA ASN A 83 11.63 -17.95 -0.72
C ASN A 83 12.32 -18.29 0.60
N MET A 84 11.85 -17.73 1.72
CA MET A 84 12.37 -18.05 3.05
C MET A 84 12.18 -19.53 3.39
N VAL A 85 10.98 -20.07 3.18
CA VAL A 85 10.68 -21.49 3.41
C VAL A 85 11.55 -22.39 2.52
N ASP A 86 11.72 -22.04 1.24
CA ASP A 86 12.54 -22.81 0.31
C ASP A 86 14.01 -22.83 0.74
N ILE A 87 14.56 -21.67 1.14
CA ILE A 87 15.94 -21.54 1.64
C ILE A 87 16.13 -22.36 2.92
N GLU A 88 15.24 -22.20 3.90
CA GLU A 88 15.30 -22.92 5.17
C GLU A 88 15.17 -24.43 4.99
N THR A 89 14.31 -24.87 4.08
CA THR A 89 14.13 -26.30 3.76
C THR A 89 15.41 -26.88 3.16
N ILE A 90 16.01 -26.18 2.19
CA ILE A 90 17.26 -26.61 1.56
C ILE A 90 18.41 -26.63 2.58
N PHE A 91 18.50 -25.59 3.41
CA PHE A 91 19.51 -25.48 4.45
C PHE A 91 19.41 -26.64 5.45
N HIS A 92 18.25 -26.84 6.06
CA HIS A 92 18.04 -27.92 7.03
C HIS A 92 18.28 -29.30 6.43
N LYS A 93 17.88 -29.53 5.16
CA LYS A 93 18.17 -30.79 4.47
C LYS A 93 19.68 -31.02 4.34
N LYS A 94 20.45 -30.02 3.92
CA LYS A 94 21.92 -30.12 3.83
C LYS A 94 22.58 -30.38 5.17
N ILE A 95 22.07 -29.75 6.24
CA ILE A 95 22.58 -30.00 7.60
C ILE A 95 22.30 -31.44 8.01
N LEU A 96 21.09 -31.96 7.79
CA LEU A 96 20.75 -33.35 8.09
C LEU A 96 21.65 -34.34 7.34
N ASP A 97 21.89 -34.12 6.04
CA ASP A 97 22.78 -34.94 5.23
C ASP A 97 24.23 -34.94 5.78
N SER A 98 24.70 -33.76 6.23
CA SER A 98 26.01 -33.61 6.84
C SER A 98 26.12 -34.35 8.19
N VAL A 99 25.10 -34.20 9.06
CA VAL A 99 25.04 -34.89 10.35
C VAL A 99 24.98 -36.41 10.16
N ALA A 100 24.21 -36.90 9.20
CA ALA A 100 24.16 -38.32 8.86
C ALA A 100 25.55 -38.85 8.44
N THR A 101 26.27 -38.07 7.63
CA THR A 101 27.65 -38.41 7.21
C THR A 101 28.61 -38.49 8.40
N VAL A 102 28.53 -37.53 9.33
CA VAL A 102 29.34 -37.54 10.56
C VAL A 102 29.01 -38.75 11.43
N LYS A 103 27.72 -39.08 11.58
CA LYS A 103 27.27 -40.25 12.34
C LYS A 103 27.86 -41.54 11.78
N VAL A 104 27.79 -41.77 10.46
CA VAL A 104 28.38 -42.95 9.82
C VAL A 104 29.88 -43.06 10.08
N LYS A 105 30.61 -41.94 9.99
CA LYS A 105 32.05 -41.93 10.29
C LYS A 105 32.34 -42.25 11.76
N ALA A 106 31.56 -41.71 12.69
CA ALA A 106 31.70 -41.98 14.11
C ALA A 106 31.41 -43.46 14.45
N GLU A 107 30.36 -44.03 13.85
CA GLU A 107 30.02 -45.45 14.01
C GLU A 107 31.11 -46.37 13.44
N ALA A 108 31.70 -46.02 12.30
CA ALA A 108 32.82 -46.77 11.73
C ALA A 108 34.06 -46.78 12.64
N ILE A 109 34.39 -45.64 13.27
CA ILE A 109 35.49 -45.53 14.23
C ILE A 109 35.23 -46.44 15.43
N LYS A 110 34.02 -46.39 15.99
CA LYS A 110 33.64 -47.20 17.15
C LYS A 110 33.80 -48.71 16.88
N VAL A 111 33.35 -49.18 15.72
CA VAL A 111 33.49 -50.59 15.32
C VAL A 111 34.96 -50.99 15.17
N ASP A 112 35.80 -50.13 14.60
CA ASP A 112 37.24 -50.38 14.46
C ASP A 112 37.97 -50.43 15.81
N GLU A 113 37.57 -49.59 16.77
CA GLU A 113 38.10 -49.61 18.13
C GLU A 113 37.67 -50.87 18.91
N GLU A 114 36.39 -51.25 18.83
CA GLU A 114 35.86 -52.46 19.48
C GLU A 114 36.49 -53.75 18.91
N SER A 115 36.91 -53.75 17.65
CA SER A 115 37.55 -54.90 16.99
C SER A 115 39.03 -55.11 17.35
N LYS A 116 39.64 -54.14 18.05
CA LYS A 116 41.06 -54.18 18.47
C LYS A 116 41.27 -54.67 19.91
N ILE A 117 40.18 -54.96 20.63
CA ILE A 117 40.15 -55.51 22.00
C ILE A 117 39.92 -57.01 21.93
#